data_AF-A0A7Y5W6M5-F1
#
_entry.id   AF-A0A7Y5W6M5-F1
#
_cell.length_a   1.000
_cell.length_b   1.000
_cell.length_c   1.000
_cell.angle_alpha   90.00
_cell.angle_beta   90.00
_cell.angle_gamma   90.00
#
_symmetry.space_group_name_H-M   'P 1'
#
loop_
_entity.id
_entity.type
_entity.pdbx_description
1 polymer ?
#
loop_
_entity_poly.entity_id
_entity_poly.type
_entity_poly.pdbx_seq_one_letter_code
_entity_poly.pdbx_strand_id
1 'polypeptide(L)'
;LENVVVATGKFAAWNPGELRNCTTAAGMILGDNNYSAINCITPSIESKIEGARIEYCDVYDAKPFIDMARPGKGCFSAPPQFVDPKSFDFRLLPTSPCRGKASDGGDVGCRYTPEMIEMFTIALELRAKGVIKF
;
A
#
# COMPACT_ATOMS: atom_id res chain seq x y z
N LEU A 1 -6.89 -2.32 -8.32
CA LEU A 1 -6.00 -1.14 -8.43
C LEU A 1 -4.59 -1.63 -8.58
N GLU A 2 -3.77 -0.90 -9.32
CA GLU A 2 -2.38 -1.24 -9.52
C GLU A 2 -1.51 -0.02 -9.32
N ASN A 3 -0.45 -0.17 -8.53
CA ASN A 3 0.56 0.86 -8.32
C ASN A 3 0.02 2.19 -7.77
N VAL A 4 -0.77 2.12 -6.69
CA VAL A 4 -1.47 3.28 -6.10
C VAL A 4 -1.08 3.50 -4.64
N VAL A 5 -1.01 4.77 -4.24
CA VAL A 5 -1.00 5.17 -2.82
C VAL A 5 -2.39 5.64 -2.40
N VAL A 6 -2.95 5.04 -1.35
CA VAL A 6 -4.17 5.50 -0.68
C VAL A 6 -3.75 6.17 0.63
N ALA A 7 -3.59 7.49 0.57
CA ALA A 7 -3.01 8.29 1.65
C ALA A 7 -3.98 8.60 2.80
N THR A 8 -5.29 8.51 2.58
CA THR A 8 -6.31 8.88 3.56
C THR A 8 -7.51 7.94 3.54
N GLY A 9 -8.14 7.78 4.70
CA GLY A 9 -9.31 6.93 4.88
C GLY A 9 -9.00 5.43 4.83
N LYS A 10 -9.84 4.61 5.48
CA LYS A 10 -9.79 3.17 5.28
C LYS A 10 -10.13 2.86 3.82
N PHE A 11 -9.32 2.04 3.17
CA PHE A 11 -9.66 1.54 1.84
C PHE A 11 -10.66 0.40 1.98
N ALA A 12 -11.84 0.52 1.39
CA ALA A 12 -12.84 -0.55 1.38
C ALA A 12 -13.14 -0.97 -0.05
N ALA A 13 -12.95 -2.26 -0.34
CA ALA A 13 -13.36 -2.86 -1.60
C ALA A 13 -14.58 -3.76 -1.40
N TRP A 14 -15.64 -3.47 -2.16
CA TRP A 14 -16.93 -4.15 -2.10
C TRP A 14 -17.26 -4.93 -3.36
N ASN A 15 -16.41 -4.85 -4.39
CA ASN A 15 -16.57 -5.62 -5.62
C ASN A 15 -15.33 -6.50 -5.80
N PRO A 16 -15.47 -7.69 -6.42
CA PRO A 16 -14.33 -8.55 -6.75
C PRO A 16 -13.24 -7.77 -7.49
N GLY A 17 -11.99 -8.05 -7.16
CA GLY A 17 -10.88 -7.32 -7.75
C GLY A 17 -9.55 -7.62 -7.10
N GLU A 18 -8.52 -7.01 -7.65
CA GLU A 18 -7.15 -7.23 -7.23
C GLU A 18 -6.46 -5.89 -6.98
N LEU A 19 -5.77 -5.81 -5.84
CA LEU A 19 -4.82 -4.75 -5.53
C LEU A 19 -3.42 -5.30 -5.74
N ARG A 20 -2.65 -4.65 -6.61
CA ARG A 20 -1.23 -4.97 -6.82
C ARG A 20 -0.37 -3.76 -6.56
N ASN A 21 0.75 -3.98 -5.87
CA ASN A 21 1.78 -2.94 -5.69
C ASN A 21 1.17 -1.65 -5.09
N CYS A 22 0.28 -1.78 -4.09
CA CYS A 22 -0.41 -0.64 -3.50
C CYS A 22 0.12 -0.33 -2.09
N THR A 23 0.21 0.94 -1.73
CA THR A 23 0.50 1.37 -0.36
C THR A 23 -0.74 2.06 0.22
N THR A 24 -1.26 1.59 1.34
CA THR A 24 -2.34 2.28 2.06
C THR A 24 -1.83 2.82 3.39
N ALA A 25 -2.13 4.08 3.69
CA ALA A 25 -1.74 4.71 4.96
C ALA A 25 -2.66 4.30 6.12
N ALA A 26 -3.83 3.74 5.80
CA ALA A 26 -4.80 3.22 6.76
C ALA A 26 -5.16 1.77 6.43
N GLY A 27 -5.88 1.14 7.35
CA GLY A 27 -6.33 -0.24 7.21
C GLY A 27 -7.21 -0.47 5.97
N MET A 28 -7.13 -1.68 5.44
CA MET A 28 -7.81 -2.15 4.25
C MET A 28 -8.96 -3.09 4.64
N ILE A 29 -10.13 -2.96 4.02
CA ILE A 29 -11.28 -3.84 4.20
C ILE A 29 -11.54 -4.58 2.89
N LEU A 30 -11.49 -5.92 2.96
CA LEU A 30 -11.80 -6.84 1.88
C LEU A 30 -13.21 -7.38 2.11
N GLY A 31 -14.19 -6.70 1.51
CA GLY A 31 -15.60 -6.84 1.87
C GLY A 31 -16.36 -7.94 1.15
N ASP A 32 -15.88 -8.45 0.01
CA ASP A 32 -16.64 -9.36 -0.84
C ASP A 32 -15.80 -10.49 -1.46
N ASN A 33 -16.47 -11.53 -1.96
CA ASN A 33 -15.84 -12.75 -2.48
C ASN A 33 -14.89 -12.46 -3.66
N ASN A 34 -13.73 -13.12 -3.67
CA ASN A 34 -12.66 -12.99 -4.68
C ASN A 34 -11.90 -11.66 -4.71
N TYR A 35 -11.78 -10.96 -3.58
CA TYR A 35 -10.80 -9.88 -3.48
C TYR A 35 -9.40 -10.38 -3.14
N SER A 36 -8.39 -9.77 -3.76
CA SER A 36 -6.98 -10.10 -3.51
C SER A 36 -6.12 -8.86 -3.30
N ALA A 37 -5.19 -8.96 -2.35
CA ALA A 37 -4.16 -7.96 -2.09
C ALA A 37 -2.79 -8.63 -2.27
N ILE A 38 -2.00 -8.12 -3.22
CA ILE A 38 -0.74 -8.73 -3.62
C ILE A 38 0.34 -7.65 -3.71
N ASN A 39 1.51 -7.91 -3.10
CA ASN A 39 2.61 -6.95 -3.07
C ASN A 39 2.20 -5.59 -2.47
N CYS A 40 1.30 -5.58 -1.48
CA CYS A 40 0.80 -4.34 -0.89
C CYS A 40 1.46 -4.06 0.47
N ILE A 41 1.53 -2.77 0.84
CA ILE A 41 1.88 -2.32 2.20
C ILE A 41 0.63 -1.71 2.82
N THR A 42 0.23 -2.17 4.00
CA THR A 42 -0.93 -1.64 4.74
C THR A 42 -0.76 -1.85 6.24
N PRO A 43 -1.22 -0.94 7.12
CA PRO A 43 -1.18 -1.17 8.56
C PRO A 43 -1.94 -2.44 8.95
N SER A 44 -3.15 -2.62 8.42
CA SER A 44 -4.01 -3.76 8.74
C SER A 44 -4.89 -4.16 7.57
N ILE A 45 -5.37 -5.41 7.61
CA ILE A 45 -6.36 -5.94 6.67
C ILE A 45 -7.49 -6.59 7.48
N GLU A 46 -8.71 -6.17 7.19
CA GLU A 46 -9.96 -6.75 7.67
C GLU A 46 -10.60 -7.51 6.52
N SER A 47 -11.13 -8.70 6.79
CA SER A 47 -11.94 -9.43 5.81
C SER A 47 -13.14 -10.06 6.49
N LYS A 48 -14.31 -9.87 5.88
CA LYS A 48 -15.59 -10.41 6.37
C LYS A 48 -15.86 -11.85 5.90
N ILE A 49 -14.99 -12.38 5.04
CA ILE A 49 -15.17 -13.68 4.40
C ILE A 49 -13.89 -14.52 4.54
N GLU A 50 -14.06 -15.84 4.52
CA GLU A 50 -12.91 -16.74 4.38
C GLU A 50 -12.37 -16.73 2.95
N GLY A 51 -11.07 -16.98 2.82
CA GLY A 51 -10.44 -17.17 1.51
C GLY A 51 -10.01 -15.90 0.78
N ALA A 52 -10.05 -14.73 1.42
CA ALA A 52 -9.43 -13.53 0.87
C ALA A 52 -7.93 -13.78 0.62
N ARG A 53 -7.48 -13.52 -0.61
CA ARG A 53 -6.10 -13.83 -1.03
C ARG A 53 -5.18 -12.66 -0.70
N ILE A 54 -4.37 -12.81 0.33
CA ILE A 54 -3.42 -11.80 0.79
C ILE A 54 -2.02 -12.38 0.65
N GLU A 55 -1.24 -11.95 -0.34
CA GLU A 55 0.06 -12.57 -0.65
C GLU A 55 1.16 -11.52 -0.86
N TYR A 56 2.39 -11.82 -0.42
CA TYR A 56 3.55 -10.94 -0.57
C TYR A 56 3.32 -9.51 -0.03
N CYS A 57 2.43 -9.37 0.95
CA CYS A 57 2.11 -8.08 1.57
C CYS A 57 2.90 -7.86 2.85
N ASP A 58 3.25 -6.61 3.11
CA ASP A 58 3.68 -6.17 4.43
C ASP A 58 2.47 -5.60 5.19
N VAL A 59 2.11 -6.27 6.29
CA VAL A 59 0.98 -5.87 7.14
C VAL A 59 1.50 -5.65 8.56
N TYR A 60 1.64 -4.39 8.98
CA TYR A 60 2.66 -4.01 9.98
C TYR A 60 2.15 -3.38 11.28
N ASP A 61 0.84 -3.18 11.44
CA ASP A 61 0.28 -2.64 12.69
C ASP A 61 0.17 -3.71 13.79
N ALA A 62 -0.11 -3.29 15.03
CA ALA A 62 -0.20 -4.18 16.20
C ALA A 62 -1.29 -5.25 16.06
N LYS A 63 -2.36 -4.96 15.31
CA LYS A 63 -3.41 -5.92 14.94
C LYS A 63 -3.50 -6.01 13.41
N PRO A 64 -2.58 -6.74 12.76
CA PRO A 64 -2.41 -6.67 11.30
C PRO A 64 -3.54 -7.36 10.54
N PHE A 65 -4.11 -8.43 11.11
CA PHE A 65 -5.21 -9.17 10.49
C PHE A 65 -6.44 -9.16 11.39
N ILE A 66 -7.59 -8.78 10.84
CA ILE A 66 -8.85 -8.59 11.54
C ILE A 66 -9.91 -9.52 10.94
N ASP A 67 -10.77 -10.06 11.80
CA ASP A 67 -11.85 -11.00 11.48
C ASP A 67 -11.36 -12.27 10.76
N MET A 68 -11.75 -12.46 9.50
CA MET A 68 -11.40 -13.65 8.71
C MET A 68 -10.14 -13.45 7.86
N ALA A 69 -9.53 -12.26 7.88
CA ALA A 69 -8.30 -12.00 7.16
C ALA A 69 -7.15 -12.86 7.70
N ARG A 70 -6.38 -13.50 6.83
CA ARG A 70 -5.22 -14.31 7.20
C ARG A 70 -4.06 -14.02 6.25
N PRO A 71 -2.81 -13.98 6.73
CA PRO A 71 -1.65 -13.86 5.86
C PRO A 71 -1.56 -15.10 4.97
N GLY A 72 -1.45 -14.89 3.66
CA GLY A 72 -1.07 -15.91 2.70
C GLY A 72 0.44 -15.93 2.45
N LYS A 73 0.81 -16.57 1.36
CA LYS A 73 2.22 -16.79 0.97
C LYS A 73 3.00 -15.48 0.90
N GLY A 74 4.20 -15.47 1.47
CA GLY A 74 5.14 -14.36 1.34
C GLY A 74 4.78 -13.10 2.11
N CYS A 75 3.67 -13.10 2.87
CA CYS A 75 3.34 -12.00 3.76
C CYS A 75 4.30 -11.92 4.95
N PHE A 76 4.55 -10.71 5.41
CA PHE A 76 5.36 -10.44 6.59
C PHE A 76 4.85 -9.18 7.31
N SER A 77 5.46 -8.88 8.45
CA SER A 77 5.13 -7.72 9.28
C SER A 77 6.43 -7.05 9.70
N ALA A 78 6.72 -5.89 9.12
CA ALA A 78 7.86 -5.08 9.51
C ALA A 78 7.56 -3.59 9.30
N PRO A 79 8.23 -2.67 10.02
CA PRO A 79 8.06 -1.25 9.73
C PRO A 79 8.46 -0.94 8.27
N PRO A 80 7.59 -0.34 7.44
CA PRO A 80 7.90 -0.10 6.03
C PRO A 80 9.07 0.86 5.80
N GLN A 81 9.41 1.68 6.80
CA GLN A 81 10.46 2.70 6.71
C GLN A 81 10.25 3.66 5.53
N PHE A 82 9.09 4.33 5.52
CA PHE A 82 8.81 5.41 4.57
C PHE A 82 9.70 6.64 4.82
N VAL A 83 9.98 7.41 3.78
CA VAL A 83 10.79 8.65 3.85
C VAL A 83 10.14 9.70 4.75
N ASP A 84 8.90 10.10 4.45
CA ASP A 84 8.14 11.06 5.27
C ASP A 84 6.62 10.91 5.04
N PRO A 85 5.97 9.96 5.74
CA PRO A 85 4.54 9.72 5.55
C PRO A 85 3.66 10.89 6.01
N LYS A 86 4.16 11.80 6.88
CA LYS A 86 3.41 13.00 7.31
C LYS A 86 3.27 14.02 6.18
N SER A 87 4.26 14.05 5.30
CA SER A 87 4.26 14.87 4.08
C SER A 87 3.77 14.11 2.85
N PHE A 88 3.13 12.94 3.03
CA PHE A 88 2.67 12.03 1.98
C PHE A 88 3.77 11.43 1.09
N ASP A 89 5.02 11.39 1.57
CA ASP A 89 6.13 10.72 0.91
C ASP A 89 6.26 9.27 1.38
N PHE A 90 5.59 8.36 0.67
CA PHE A 90 5.56 6.92 0.94
C PHE A 90 6.63 6.15 0.16
N ARG A 91 7.68 6.82 -0.34
CA ARG A 91 8.85 6.13 -0.89
C ARG A 91 9.55 5.34 0.21
N LEU A 92 10.09 4.18 -0.14
CA LEU A 92 10.83 3.32 0.80
C LEU A 92 12.26 3.82 0.98
N LEU A 93 12.73 3.87 2.22
CA LEU A 93 14.14 4.09 2.52
C LEU A 93 15.00 2.92 2.01
N PRO A 94 16.29 3.13 1.70
CA PRO A 94 17.19 2.06 1.25
C PRO A 94 17.29 0.86 2.20
N THR A 95 17.12 1.08 3.50
CA THR A 95 17.15 0.05 4.55
C THR A 95 15.81 -0.67 4.76
N SER A 96 14.77 -0.28 4.01
CA SER A 96 13.42 -0.78 4.22
C SER A 96 13.35 -2.30 4.02
N PRO A 97 12.69 -3.03 4.94
CA PRO A 97 12.48 -4.47 4.80
C PRO A 97 11.56 -4.81 3.61
N CYS A 98 10.83 -3.83 3.07
CA CYS A 98 9.92 -3.99 1.93
C CYS A 98 10.65 -3.99 0.58
N ARG A 99 11.96 -3.70 0.55
CA ARG A 99 12.73 -3.70 -0.69
C ARG A 99 13.02 -5.10 -1.18
N GLY A 100 12.78 -5.33 -2.47
CA GLY A 100 13.03 -6.62 -3.13
C GLY A 100 12.21 -7.81 -2.61
N LYS A 101 11.11 -7.56 -1.87
CA LYS A 101 10.28 -8.60 -1.24
C LYS A 101 8.98 -8.90 -1.97
N ALA A 102 8.66 -8.16 -3.02
CA ALA A 102 7.50 -8.45 -3.84
C ALA A 102 7.67 -9.79 -4.57
N SER A 103 6.56 -10.34 -5.07
CA SER A 103 6.52 -11.63 -5.76
C SER A 103 7.43 -11.71 -7.00
N ASP A 104 7.75 -10.57 -7.59
CA ASP A 104 8.61 -10.41 -8.78
C ASP A 104 10.05 -9.98 -8.43
N GLY A 105 10.41 -9.96 -7.14
CA GLY A 105 11.70 -9.50 -6.66
C GLY A 105 11.86 -7.97 -6.62
N GLY A 106 10.81 -7.21 -6.93
CA GLY A 106 10.77 -5.76 -6.77
C GLY A 106 10.40 -5.33 -5.34
N ASP A 107 10.20 -4.02 -5.16
CA ASP A 107 9.76 -3.44 -3.90
C ASP A 107 8.26 -3.72 -3.66
N VAL A 108 7.87 -4.00 -2.42
CA VAL A 108 6.46 -4.14 -1.99
C VAL A 108 5.84 -2.75 -1.88
N GLY A 109 4.55 -2.63 -2.18
CA GLY A 109 3.81 -1.36 -2.15
C GLY A 109 3.93 -0.59 -3.48
N CYS A 110 3.56 0.69 -3.42
CA CYS A 110 3.61 1.59 -4.57
C CYS A 110 5.05 1.80 -5.05
N ARG A 111 5.25 1.63 -6.36
CA ARG A 111 6.52 1.80 -7.07
C ARG A 111 6.45 3.09 -7.88
N TYR A 112 7.18 4.09 -7.40
CA TYR A 112 7.26 5.39 -8.03
C TYR A 112 8.04 5.29 -9.34
N THR A 113 7.37 5.50 -10.47
CA THR A 113 8.03 5.55 -11.78
C THR A 113 8.71 6.91 -11.98
N PRO A 114 9.67 7.04 -12.91
CA PRO A 114 10.28 8.33 -13.23
C PRO A 114 9.23 9.41 -13.57
N GLU A 115 8.19 9.04 -14.31
CA GLU A 115 7.10 9.95 -14.70
C GLU A 115 6.27 10.40 -13.50
N MET A 116 6.00 9.50 -12.54
CA MET A 116 5.32 9.87 -11.29
C MET A 116 6.16 10.86 -10.48
N ILE A 117 7.47 10.64 -10.39
CA ILE A 117 8.41 11.52 -9.68
C ILE A 117 8.47 12.90 -10.34
N GLU A 118 8.52 12.96 -11.67
CA GLU A 118 8.48 14.20 -12.43
C GLU A 118 7.17 14.95 -12.17
N MET A 119 6.04 14.25 -12.22
CA MET A 119 4.72 14.80 -11.89
C MET A 119 4.66 15.41 -10.48
N PHE A 120 5.22 14.72 -9.48
CA PHE A 120 5.28 15.25 -8.11
C PHE A 120 6.21 16.47 -8.01
N THR A 121 7.32 16.47 -8.73
CA THR A 121 8.25 17.62 -8.78
C THR A 121 7.54 18.86 -9.33
N ILE A 122 6.84 18.72 -10.47
CA ILE A 122 6.06 19.80 -11.07
C ILE A 122 4.95 20.29 -10.12
N ALA A 123 4.21 19.37 -9.50
CA ALA A 123 3.16 19.75 -8.54
C ALA A 123 3.72 20.54 -7.34
N LEU A 124 4.89 20.15 -6.80
CA LEU A 124 5.54 20.87 -5.71
C LEU A 124 6.00 22.27 -6.15
N GLU A 125 6.56 22.42 -7.35
CA GLU A 125 6.92 23.73 -7.91
C GLU A 125 5.70 24.63 -8.11
N LEU A 126 4.61 24.10 -8.66
CA LEU A 126 3.37 24.85 -8.84
C LEU A 126 2.81 25.30 -7.49
N ARG A 127 2.84 24.44 -6.47
CA ARG A 127 2.43 24.80 -5.11
C ARG A 127 3.29 25.93 -4.55
N ALA A 128 4.61 25.86 -4.70
CA ALA A 128 5.53 26.91 -4.25
C ALA A 128 5.27 28.27 -4.93
N LYS A 129 4.80 28.25 -6.18
CA LYS A 129 4.39 29.45 -6.94
C LYS A 129 2.99 29.96 -6.59
N GLY A 130 2.24 29.30 -5.70
CA GLY A 130 0.84 29.63 -5.44
C GLY A 130 -0.15 29.17 -6.52
N VAL A 131 0.36 28.39 -7.49
CA VAL A 131 -0.32 27.57 -8.50
C VAL A 131 -1.64 26.94 -8.04
N ILE A 132 -1.41 26.02 -7.11
CA ILE A 132 -2.32 24.99 -6.64
C ILE A 132 -2.20 24.92 -5.12
N LYS A 133 -3.27 24.46 -4.47
CA LYS A 133 -3.35 24.24 -3.03
C LYS A 133 -3.84 22.80 -2.79
N PHE A 134 -3.35 22.16 -1.73
CA PHE A 134 -3.73 20.82 -1.29
C PHE A 134 -4.23 20.90 0.16
#